data_AF-A0A1G5L1I1-F1
#
_entry.id   AF-A0A1G5L1I1-F1
#
_cell.length_a   1.000
_cell.length_b   1.000
_cell.length_c   1.000
_cell.angle_alpha   90.00
_cell.angle_beta   90.00
_cell.angle_gamma   90.00
#
_symmetry.space_group_name_H-M   'P 1'
#
loop_
_entity.id
_entity.type
_entity.pdbx_description
1 polymer ?
#
loop_
_entity_poly.entity_id
_entity_poly.type
_entity_poly.pdbx_seq_one_letter_code
_entity_poly.pdbx_strand_id
1 'polypeptide(L)' 'MAGKSRMRPSFKKHTRRYRELIAPTKVLEGQKRLTKKRRYANRHG' A
#
# COMPACT_ATOMS: atom_id res chain seq x y z
N MET A 1 28.88 -18.06 -9.61
CA MET A 1 27.53 -18.36 -9.09
C MET A 1 26.57 -17.21 -9.41
N ALA A 2 26.08 -17.11 -10.66
CA ALA A 2 25.16 -16.06 -11.10
C ALA A 2 23.75 -16.62 -11.37
N GLY A 3 23.26 -17.49 -10.49
CA GLY A 3 21.87 -17.91 -10.46
C GLY A 3 21.10 -17.02 -9.51
N LYS A 4 20.93 -15.72 -9.84
CA LYS A 4 20.02 -14.86 -9.09
C LYS A 4 18.64 -15.50 -9.17
N SER A 5 18.27 -16.15 -8.08
CA SER A 5 16.98 -16.73 -7.82
C SER A 5 15.88 -15.72 -8.18
N ARG A 6 15.37 -15.80 -9.41
CA ARG A 6 14.15 -15.10 -9.82
C ARG A 6 12.99 -15.88 -9.22
N MET A 7 12.91 -15.93 -7.89
CA MET A 7 11.75 -16.52 -7.22
C MET A 7 10.53 -15.74 -7.69
N ARG A 8 9.55 -16.46 -8.24
CA ARG A 8 8.25 -15.89 -8.56
C ARG A 8 7.71 -15.25 -7.28
N PRO A 9 7.28 -13.97 -7.30
CA PRO A 9 6.82 -13.31 -6.08
C PRO A 9 5.67 -14.11 -5.46
N SER A 10 5.92 -14.77 -4.33
CA SER A 10 4.96 -15.66 -3.67
C SER A 10 3.82 -14.89 -3.02
N PHE A 11 4.09 -13.66 -2.59
CA PHE A 11 3.09 -12.79 -1.98
C PHE A 11 2.39 -11.92 -3.02
N LYS A 12 1.06 -11.95 -3.00
CA LYS A 12 0.16 -11.12 -3.84
C LYS A 12 0.58 -9.65 -3.89
N LYS A 13 1.10 -9.11 -2.77
CA LYS A 13 1.55 -7.71 -2.62
C LYS A 13 2.87 -7.37 -3.34
N HIS A 14 3.63 -8.37 -3.76
CA HIS A 14 4.91 -8.18 -4.48
C HIS A 14 4.77 -8.37 -6.00
N THR A 15 3.56 -8.64 -6.47
CA THR A 15 3.29 -8.69 -7.91
C THR A 15 3.31 -7.29 -8.52
N ARG A 16 3.80 -7.19 -9.76
CA ARG A 16 3.83 -5.93 -10.51
C ARG A 16 2.44 -5.30 -10.61
N ARG A 17 1.43 -6.12 -10.96
CA ARG A 17 0.02 -5.71 -11.01
C ARG A 17 -0.47 -5.09 -9.71
N TYR A 18 -0.14 -5.67 -8.55
CA TYR A 18 -0.53 -5.09 -7.27
C TYR A 18 0.14 -3.73 -7.05
N ARG A 19 1.44 -3.60 -7.33
CA ARG A 19 2.17 -2.34 -7.13
C ARG A 19 1.71 -1.22 -8.07
N GLU A 20 1.38 -1.55 -9.31
CA GLU A 20 0.99 -0.56 -10.34
C GLU A 20 -0.48 -0.16 -10.23
N LEU A 21 -1.39 -1.10 -9.94
CA LEU A 21 -2.84 -0.85 -10.02
C LEU A 21 -3.51 -0.73 -8.65
N ILE A 22 -3.09 -1.53 -7.67
CA ILE A 22 -3.82 -1.71 -6.41
C ILE A 22 -3.20 -0.91 -5.26
N ALA A 23 -1.86 -0.88 -5.17
CA ALA A 23 -1.15 -0.18 -4.11
C ALA A 23 -1.41 1.34 -4.11
N PRO A 24 -1.42 2.05 -5.25
CA PRO A 24 -1.64 3.50 -5.27
C PRO A 24 -3.03 3.88 -4.76
N THR A 25 -4.06 3.14 -5.20
CA THR A 25 -5.45 3.37 -4.77
C THR A 25 -5.63 3.10 -3.27
N LYS A 26 -5.00 2.05 -2.74
CA LYS A 26 -5.00 1.72 -1.31
C LYS A 26 -4.27 2.76 -0.46
N VAL A 27 -3.16 3.31 -0.95
CA VAL A 27 -2.43 4.39 -0.27
C VAL A 27 -3.29 5.65 -0.20
N LEU A 28 -3.93 6.06 -1.29
CA LEU A 28 -4.82 7.22 -1.32
C LEU A 28 -6.03 7.04 -0.37
N GLU A 29 -6.64 5.85 -0.36
CA GLU A 29 -7.71 5.50 0.57
C GLU A 29 -7.24 5.59 2.03
N GLY A 30 -6.04 5.09 2.32
CA GLY A 30 -5.40 5.18 3.64
C GLY A 30 -5.18 6.62 4.09
N GLN A 31 -4.66 7.48 3.22
CA GLN A 31 -4.45 8.90 3.52
C GLN A 31 -5.76 9.62 3.83
N LYS A 32 -6.82 9.40 3.03
CA LYS A 32 -8.16 9.98 3.29
C LYS A 32 -8.68 9.61 4.68
N ARG A 33 -8.52 8.34 5.08
CA ARG A 33 -8.92 7.86 6.42
C ARG A 33 -8.12 8.52 7.54
N LEU A 34 -6.81 8.65 7.36
CA LEU A 34 -5.94 9.33 8.34
C LEU A 34 -6.31 10.81 8.48
N THR A 35 -6.54 11.52 7.38
CA THR A 35 -6.98 12.92 7.41
C THR A 35 -8.34 13.06 8.11
N LYS A 36 -9.28 12.11 7.92
CA LYS A 36 -10.56 12.10 8.65
C LYS A 36 -10.34 11.92 10.15
N LYS A 37 -9.51 10.95 10.56
CA LYS A 37 -9.18 10.72 11.98
C LYS A 37 -8.55 11.95 12.63
N ARG A 38 -7.58 12.60 11.95
CA ARG A 38 -6.95 13.84 12.43
C ARG A 38 -7.96 14.97 12.59
N ARG A 39 -8.85 15.17 11.61
CA ARG A 39 -9.91 16.19 11.71
C ARG A 39 -10.85 15.95 12.88
N TYR A 40 -11.21 14.69 13.14
CA TYR A 40 -12.06 14.35 14.28
C TYR A 40 -11.34 14.60 15.61
N ALA A 41 -10.08 14.17 15.72
CA ALA A 41 -9.25 14.42 16.90
C ALA A 41 -9.09 15.91 17.18
N ASN A 42 -8.82 16.73 16.17
CA ASN A 42 -8.69 18.19 16.34
C ASN A 42 -10.02 18.89 16.71
N ARG A 43 -11.17 18.25 16.47
CA ARG A 43 -12.50 18.81 16.76
C ARG A 43 -13.02 18.41 18.13
N HIS A 44 -12.70 17.20 18.57
CA HIS A 44 -13.28 16.57 19.76
C HIS A 44 -12.26 16.21 20.85
N GLY A 45 -10.96 16.31 20.54
CA GLY A 45 -9.87 16.19 21.49
C GLY A 45 -9.40 17.54 21.99
#